data_AF-A0A967H1F2-F1
#
_entry.id   AF-A0A967H1F2-F1
#
_cell.length_a   1.000
_cell.length_b   1.000
_cell.length_c   1.000
_cell.angle_alpha   90.00
_cell.angle_beta   90.00
_cell.angle_gamma   90.00
#
_symmetry.space_group_name_H-M   'P 1'
#
loop_
_entity.id
_entity.type
_entity.pdbx_description
1 polymer ?
#
loop_
_entity_poly.entity_id
_entity_poly.type
_entity_poly.pdbx_seq_one_letter_code
_entity_poly.pdbx_strand_id
1 'polypeptide(L)' 'VPGLELAEMDRAMGDALCCGGGGGNFFTDVLGGGADSSCRVRVREAAETGAQVLAVACPKCAKMFEDAVKAENLE' A
#
# COMPACT_ATOMS: atom_id res chain seq x y z
N VAL A 1 21.41 -7.07 6.42
CA VAL A 1 21.50 -7.56 7.81
C VAL A 1 21.76 -9.06 7.74
N PRO A 2 22.87 -9.57 8.29
CA PRO A 2 23.16 -11.00 8.23
C PRO A 2 22.03 -11.84 8.84
N GLY A 3 21.59 -12.88 8.14
CA GLY A 3 20.55 -13.81 8.62
C GLY A 3 19.10 -13.38 8.36
N LEU A 4 18.85 -12.29 7.63
CA LEU A 4 17.51 -11.93 7.19
C LEU A 4 17.19 -12.55 5.83
N GLU A 5 16.00 -13.12 5.70
CA GLU A 5 15.45 -13.50 4.39
C GLU A 5 14.63 -12.34 3.83
N LEU A 6 14.87 -12.01 2.56
CA LEU A 6 14.08 -11.02 1.85
C LEU A 6 12.90 -11.72 1.19
N ALA A 7 11.71 -11.29 1.54
CA ALA A 7 10.48 -11.64 0.86
C ALA A 7 9.90 -10.37 0.22
N GLU A 8 9.43 -10.52 -1.01
CA GLU A 8 8.80 -9.44 -1.77
C GLU A 8 7.28 -9.65 -1.79
N MET A 9 6.53 -8.57 -1.96
CA MET A 9 5.11 -8.65 -2.34
C MET A 9 4.98 -9.25 -3.75
N ASP A 10 3.80 -9.79 -4.08
CA ASP A 10 3.51 -10.33 -5.42
C ASP A 10 3.86 -9.33 -6.54
N ARG A 11 3.52 -8.05 -6.34
CA ARG A 11 3.91 -6.94 -7.23
C ARG A 11 5.02 -6.09 -6.60
N ALA A 12 6.25 -6.30 -7.06
CA ALA A 12 7.44 -5.60 -6.60
C ALA A 12 8.17 -4.86 -7.73
N MET A 13 9.11 -3.99 -7.35
CA MET A 13 10.00 -3.27 -8.28
C MET A 13 9.23 -2.49 -9.37
N GLY A 14 9.44 -2.80 -10.65
CA GLY A 14 8.79 -2.12 -11.77
C GLY A 14 7.28 -2.34 -11.85
N ASP A 15 6.79 -3.44 -11.27
CA ASP A 15 5.37 -3.82 -11.28
C ASP A 15 4.63 -3.37 -10.02
N ALA A 16 5.33 -2.65 -9.13
CA ALA A 16 4.76 -2.12 -7.89
C ALA A 16 3.60 -1.15 -8.14
N LEU A 17 2.50 -1.34 -7.41
CA LEU A 17 1.40 -0.38 -7.40
C LEU A 17 1.73 0.86 -6.55
N CYS A 18 1.27 2.02 -7.01
CA CYS A 18 1.29 3.26 -6.25
C CYS A 18 0.22 3.25 -5.14
N CYS A 19 0.38 4.07 -4.10
CA CYS A 19 -0.68 4.30 -3.10
C CYS A 19 -1.92 5.04 -3.65
N GLY A 20 -1.86 5.54 -4.89
CA GLY A 20 -2.98 6.24 -5.54
C GLY A 20 -3.13 7.71 -5.14
N GLY A 21 -2.37 8.23 -4.17
CA GLY A 21 -2.45 9.65 -3.73
C GLY A 21 -1.60 10.65 -4.55
N GLY A 22 -0.91 10.18 -5.60
CA GLY A 22 -0.08 11.01 -6.49
C GLY A 22 -0.92 11.89 -7.43
N GLY A 23 -0.26 12.78 -8.19
CA GLY A 23 -0.93 13.52 -9.28
C GLY A 23 -2.08 14.44 -8.88
N GLY A 24 -2.21 14.81 -7.59
CA GLY A 24 -3.34 15.58 -7.06
C GLY A 24 -4.53 14.73 -6.60
N ASN A 25 -4.52 13.41 -6.86
CA ASN A 25 -5.63 12.52 -6.54
C ASN A 25 -5.96 12.47 -5.03
N PHE A 26 -4.97 12.70 -4.16
CA PHE A 26 -5.21 12.84 -2.72
C PHE A 26 -6.26 13.90 -2.36
N PHE A 27 -6.45 14.92 -3.20
CA PHE A 27 -7.44 15.98 -2.99
C PHE A 27 -8.64 15.89 -3.93
N THR A 28 -8.43 15.39 -5.14
CA THR A 28 -9.46 15.41 -6.20
C THR A 28 -10.26 14.12 -6.29
N ASP A 29 -9.74 13.01 -5.78
CA ASP A 29 -10.33 11.66 -5.86
C ASP A 29 -10.79 11.25 -7.28
N VAL A 30 -10.05 11.71 -8.30
CA VAL A 30 -10.34 11.44 -9.72
C VAL A 30 -10.19 9.96 -10.09
N LEU A 31 -9.26 9.24 -9.43
CA LEU A 31 -9.09 7.80 -9.61
C LEU A 31 -10.19 6.98 -8.90
N GLY A 32 -10.91 7.62 -7.97
CA GLY A 32 -11.92 6.98 -7.13
C GLY A 32 -11.35 5.98 -6.11
N GLY A 33 -12.24 5.57 -5.20
CA GLY A 33 -12.00 4.50 -4.24
C GLY A 33 -12.61 3.16 -4.67
N GLY A 34 -12.72 2.22 -3.72
CA GLY A 34 -13.34 0.91 -3.92
C GLY A 34 -12.37 -0.25 -3.65
N ALA A 35 -12.87 -1.48 -3.76
CA ALA A 35 -12.10 -2.69 -3.41
C ALA A 35 -10.82 -2.85 -4.23
N ASP A 36 -10.82 -2.37 -5.46
CA ASP A 36 -9.71 -2.48 -6.40
C ASP A 36 -8.84 -1.23 -6.46
N SER A 37 -9.02 -0.28 -5.53
CA SER A 37 -8.16 0.89 -5.47
C SER A 37 -6.72 0.47 -5.18
N SER A 38 -5.76 1.20 -5.75
CA SER A 38 -4.36 0.78 -5.74
C SER A 38 -3.78 0.66 -4.32
N CYS A 39 -4.20 1.52 -3.38
CA CYS A 39 -3.80 1.40 -1.97
C CYS A 39 -4.37 0.13 -1.31
N ARG A 40 -5.63 -0.22 -1.56
CA ARG A 40 -6.30 -1.39 -0.96
C ARG A 40 -5.74 -2.70 -1.48
N VAL A 41 -5.50 -2.77 -2.79
CA VAL A 41 -4.82 -3.94 -3.40
C VAL A 41 -3.43 -4.11 -2.80
N ARG A 42 -2.66 -3.03 -2.65
CA ARG A 42 -1.28 -3.12 -2.17
C ARG A 42 -1.15 -3.41 -0.68
N VAL A 43 -2.08 -2.98 0.18
CA VAL A 43 -2.05 -3.40 1.60
C VAL A 43 -2.40 -4.87 1.78
N ARG A 44 -3.26 -5.43 0.92
CA ARG A 44 -3.52 -6.89 0.91
C ARG A 44 -2.27 -7.67 0.50
N GLU A 45 -1.59 -7.26 -0.56
CA GLU A 45 -0.30 -7.85 -0.95
C GLU A 45 0.72 -7.79 0.21
N ALA A 46 0.82 -6.66 0.90
CA ALA A 46 1.71 -6.51 2.04
C ALA A 46 1.33 -7.48 3.18
N ALA A 47 0.04 -7.60 3.50
CA ALA A 47 -0.44 -8.53 4.53
C ALA A 47 -0.21 -10.00 4.15
N GLU A 48 -0.34 -10.36 2.87
CA GLU A 48 -0.07 -11.71 2.37
C GLU A 48 1.39 -12.14 2.56
N THR A 49 2.34 -11.20 2.64
CA THR A 49 3.74 -11.51 3.00
C THR A 49 3.93 -11.90 4.47
N GLY A 50 2.91 -11.70 5.32
CA GLY A 50 3.01 -11.84 6.77
C GLY A 50 3.67 -10.66 7.48
N ALA A 51 3.91 -9.54 6.78
CA ALA A 51 4.47 -8.34 7.37
C ALA A 51 3.51 -7.71 8.40
N GLN A 52 4.05 -7.39 9.59
CA GLN A 52 3.31 -6.69 10.66
C GLN A 52 3.48 -5.17 10.59
N VAL A 53 4.47 -4.69 9.83
CA VAL A 53 4.80 -3.27 9.73
C VAL A 53 4.93 -2.89 8.27
N LEU A 54 4.11 -1.95 7.82
CA LEU A 54 4.24 -1.31 6.50
C LEU A 54 4.88 0.07 6.67
N ALA A 55 6.16 0.19 6.30
CA ALA A 55 6.91 1.44 6.37
C ALA A 55 6.96 2.15 5.01
N VAL A 56 6.76 3.47 5.01
CA VAL A 56 6.81 4.30 3.80
C VAL A 56 7.54 5.61 4.07
N ALA A 57 8.23 6.13 3.05
CA ALA A 57 8.97 7.39 3.14
C ALA A 57 8.13 8.65 2.80
N CYS A 58 6.90 8.46 2.30
CA CYS A 58 6.04 9.57 1.87
C CYS A 58 4.84 9.73 2.82
N PRO A 59 4.61 10.93 3.39
CA PRO A 59 3.48 11.19 4.28
C PRO A 59 2.11 10.92 3.64
N LYS A 60 1.96 11.19 2.33
CA LYS A 60 0.72 10.88 1.60
C LYS A 60 0.50 9.37 1.47
N CYS A 61 1.56 8.60 1.20
CA CYS A 61 1.45 7.14 1.21
C CYS A 61 1.03 6.63 2.58
N ALA A 62 1.60 7.18 3.66
CA ALA A 62 1.24 6.77 5.02
C ALA A 62 -0.26 6.96 5.26
N LYS A 63 -0.80 8.14 4.91
CA LYS A 63 -2.24 8.40 5.06
C LYS A 63 -3.11 7.48 4.19
N MET A 64 -2.78 7.35 2.90
CA MET A 64 -3.53 6.49 1.97
C MET A 64 -3.54 5.02 2.40
N PHE A 65 -2.42 4.52 2.94
CA PHE A 65 -2.34 3.14 3.43
C PHE A 65 -3.01 2.97 4.79
N GLU A 66 -2.96 3.94 5.68
CA GLU A 66 -3.71 3.88 6.95
C GLU A 66 -5.22 3.73 6.69
N ASP A 67 -5.76 4.52 5.76
CA ASP A 67 -7.18 4.43 5.39
C ASP A 67 -7.50 3.08 4.70
N ALA A 68 -6.58 2.57 3.88
CA ALA A 68 -6.73 1.27 3.23
C ALA A 68 -6.69 0.10 4.22
N VAL A 69 -5.78 0.12 5.21
CA VAL A 69 -5.69 -0.89 6.27
C VAL A 69 -7.00 -0.98 7.04
N LYS A 70 -7.59 0.16 7.41
CA LYS A 70 -8.90 0.22 8.07
C LYS A 70 -10.01 -0.35 7.19
N ALA A 71 -10.02 0.00 5.89
CA ALA A 71 -11.03 -0.50 4.96
C ALA A 71 -10.94 -2.02 4.70
N GLU A 72 -9.76 -2.61 4.83
CA GLU A 72 -9.53 -4.07 4.71
C GLU A 72 -9.64 -4.81 6.05
N ASN A 73 -9.80 -4.12 7.17
CA ASN A 73 -9.77 -4.69 8.53
C ASN A 73 -8.44 -5.41 8.83
N LEU A 74 -7.32 -4.76 8.50
CA LEU A 74 -5.95 -5.28 8.68
C LEU A 74 -5.18 -4.55 9.81
N GLU A 75 -5.90 -3.87 10.70
CA GLU A 75 -5.31 -3.16 11.86
C GLU A 75 -4.91 -4.09 13.02
#